data_AF-A0A1W9VHQ2-F1
#
_entry.id   AF-A0A1W9VHQ2-F1
#
_cell.length_a   1.000
_cell.length_b   1.000
_cell.length_c   1.000
_cell.angle_alpha   90.00
_cell.angle_beta   90.00
_cell.angle_gamma   90.00
#
_symmetry.space_group_name_H-M   'P 1'
#
loop_
_entity.id
_entity.type
_entity.pdbx_description
1 polymer ?
#
loop_
_entity_poly.entity_id
_entity_poly.type
_entity_poly.pdbx_seq_one_letter_code
_entity_poly.pdbx_strand_id
1 'polypeptide(L)'
;MPVLRLLGSQPHPHGLFDWRVGIRQANLRGSQVLYVHLCRQLPALLDALSLSTNAQIWLFFAFALAFAIKVPLFPLHTWLPAAHVQAPTAGSVILAGVLLKMGTYGYLRFANPLFPQGMAFWGPLLSVLAIIGIIYAALVALVQEDVKSLVAYSSVAHMGYIMLGIFSGGLQGTSGAVMQMVNHGLSTGALFMLVGVLYEQRHTRLMSEYGGIFAKVPVFGAFFLISVLASVGLPGLNGFVGEFVILIGTFKVNAAYAAFATFGIILAAWYLLTAVRRVMFGPFNPANENLKDMNAREIIAALPLVIFFFVLGIFPNLIFDKVNPTTEALVNAIDSAQTTAIVER
;
A
#
# COMPACT_ATOMS: atom_id res chain seq x y z
N MET A 1 -37.52 19.59 -20.88
CA MET A 1 -38.26 18.31 -20.77
C MET A 1 -37.82 17.44 -21.94
N PRO A 2 -37.05 16.34 -21.74
CA PRO A 2 -37.58 15.09 -21.16
C PRO A 2 -36.54 14.22 -20.39
N VAL A 3 -36.72 13.94 -19.10
CA VAL A 3 -35.92 12.90 -18.38
C VAL A 3 -36.77 12.01 -17.44
N LEU A 4 -38.07 12.27 -17.26
CA LEU A 4 -38.88 11.58 -16.24
C LEU A 4 -39.74 10.41 -16.77
N ARG A 5 -39.22 9.56 -17.66
CA ARG A 5 -39.95 8.38 -18.18
C ARG A 5 -39.16 7.06 -18.18
N LEU A 6 -38.37 6.80 -17.14
CA LEU A 6 -37.66 5.53 -16.97
C LEU A 6 -37.81 4.87 -15.58
N LEU A 7 -38.83 5.26 -14.82
CA LEU A 7 -39.19 4.56 -13.58
C LEU A 7 -40.53 3.86 -13.79
N GLY A 8 -40.48 2.74 -14.52
CA GLY A 8 -41.61 1.83 -14.63
C GLY A 8 -41.88 1.19 -13.27
N SER A 9 -43.00 1.55 -12.65
CA SER A 9 -43.52 0.87 -11.47
C SER A 9 -44.95 0.42 -11.73
N GLN A 10 -45.14 -0.88 -11.94
CA GLN A 10 -46.43 -1.53 -11.72
C GLN A 10 -46.54 -1.89 -10.23
N PRO A 11 -47.71 -1.71 -9.58
CA PRO A 11 -47.85 -1.99 -8.16
C PRO A 11 -48.13 -3.48 -7.90
N HIS A 12 -47.36 -4.09 -7.00
CA HIS A 12 -47.72 -5.35 -6.33
C HIS A 12 -48.27 -5.08 -4.93
N PRO A 13 -49.27 -5.83 -4.44
CA PRO A 13 -49.91 -5.55 -3.16
C PRO A 13 -49.20 -6.29 -2.01
N HIS A 14 -49.02 -5.57 -0.90
CA HIS A 14 -48.61 -6.02 0.45
C HIS A 14 -47.11 -6.26 0.72
N GLY A 15 -46.51 -5.31 1.45
CA GLY A 15 -45.20 -5.44 2.11
C GLY A 15 -44.55 -4.07 2.32
N LEU A 16 -44.42 -3.62 3.57
CA LEU A 16 -43.84 -2.31 3.93
C LEU A 16 -42.44 -2.12 3.31
N PHE A 17 -42.36 -1.29 2.28
CA PHE A 17 -41.12 -0.86 1.66
C PHE A 17 -40.45 0.20 2.55
N ASP A 18 -39.29 -0.14 3.14
CA ASP A 18 -38.47 0.84 3.85
C ASP A 18 -37.82 1.80 2.86
N TRP A 19 -38.54 2.89 2.57
CA TRP A 19 -38.15 3.96 1.67
C TRP A 19 -36.81 4.62 2.08
N ARG A 20 -36.36 4.50 3.34
CA ARG A 20 -35.10 5.08 3.82
C ARG A 20 -33.88 4.30 3.32
N VAL A 21 -34.00 2.98 3.15
CA VAL A 21 -32.92 2.12 2.61
C VAL A 21 -32.81 2.28 1.09
N GLY A 22 -33.94 2.36 0.39
CA GLY A 22 -34.00 2.60 -1.07
C GLY A 22 -33.40 3.95 -1.48
N ILE A 23 -33.69 5.03 -0.75
CA ILE A 23 -33.12 6.37 -1.03
C ILE A 23 -31.63 6.43 -0.68
N ARG A 24 -31.15 5.77 0.37
CA ARG A 24 -29.70 5.70 0.69
C ARG A 24 -28.92 4.88 -0.33
N GLN A 25 -29.44 3.75 -0.80
CA GLN A 25 -28.77 2.95 -1.84
C GLN A 25 -28.82 3.62 -3.22
N ALA A 26 -29.91 4.30 -3.57
CA ALA A 26 -30.03 5.09 -4.80
C ALA A 26 -29.11 6.33 -4.79
N ASN A 27 -28.98 7.02 -3.65
CA ASN A 27 -28.03 8.14 -3.51
C ASN A 27 -26.57 7.69 -3.49
N LEU A 28 -26.24 6.52 -2.93
CA LEU A 28 -24.86 6.00 -2.96
C LEU A 28 -24.46 5.50 -4.35
N ARG A 29 -25.37 4.83 -5.07
CA ARG A 29 -25.12 4.44 -6.47
C ARG A 29 -25.11 5.64 -7.40
N GLY A 30 -26.01 6.60 -7.21
CA GLY A 30 -26.05 7.85 -7.98
C GLY A 30 -24.83 8.74 -7.72
N SER A 31 -24.38 8.89 -6.47
CA SER A 31 -23.17 9.64 -6.13
C SER A 31 -21.89 8.93 -6.53
N GLN A 32 -21.80 7.60 -6.45
CA GLN A 32 -20.64 6.86 -6.97
C GLN A 32 -20.59 6.89 -8.50
N VAL A 33 -21.73 6.75 -9.19
CA VAL A 33 -21.78 6.88 -10.66
C VAL A 33 -21.46 8.32 -11.07
N LEU A 34 -22.04 9.33 -10.44
CA LEU A 34 -21.75 10.75 -10.71
C LEU A 34 -20.30 11.11 -10.37
N TYR A 35 -19.73 10.59 -9.28
CA TYR A 35 -18.34 10.81 -8.88
C TYR A 35 -17.36 10.11 -9.83
N VAL A 36 -17.65 8.87 -10.23
CA VAL A 36 -16.86 8.14 -11.23
C VAL A 36 -16.98 8.82 -12.60
N HIS A 37 -18.15 9.35 -12.96
CA HIS A 37 -18.36 10.09 -14.20
C HIS A 37 -17.64 11.44 -14.20
N LEU A 38 -17.73 12.21 -13.10
CA LEU A 38 -16.99 13.46 -12.90
C LEU A 38 -15.48 13.23 -12.90
N CYS A 39 -14.97 12.21 -12.19
CA CYS A 39 -13.54 11.90 -12.19
C CYS A 39 -13.06 11.30 -13.53
N ARG A 40 -13.93 10.73 -14.34
CA ARG A 40 -13.61 10.33 -15.73
C ARG A 40 -13.57 11.53 -16.66
N GLN A 41 -14.40 12.53 -16.41
CA GLN A 41 -14.44 13.76 -17.19
C GLN A 41 -13.40 14.79 -16.72
N LEU A 42 -12.86 14.67 -15.51
CA LEU A 42 -11.94 15.66 -14.94
C LEU A 42 -10.69 15.93 -15.79
N PRO A 43 -10.00 14.92 -16.34
CA PRO A 43 -8.90 15.17 -17.29
C PRO A 43 -9.38 15.91 -18.54
N ALA A 44 -10.49 15.48 -19.15
CA ALA A 44 -11.07 16.15 -20.32
C ALA A 44 -11.54 17.59 -20.03
N LEU A 45 -11.96 17.87 -18.80
CA LEU A 45 -12.33 19.19 -18.32
C LEU A 45 -11.10 20.09 -18.13
N LEU A 46 -9.97 19.54 -17.67
CA LEU A 46 -8.71 20.27 -17.57
C LEU A 46 -8.04 20.47 -18.93
N ASP A 47 -8.16 19.51 -19.85
CA ASP A 47 -7.73 19.67 -21.24
C ASP A 47 -8.54 20.79 -21.92
N ALA A 48 -9.84 20.87 -21.65
CA ALA A 48 -10.69 21.98 -22.09
C ALA A 48 -10.29 23.33 -21.45
N LEU A 49 -9.64 23.32 -20.29
CA LEU A 49 -9.10 24.52 -19.63
C LEU A 49 -7.69 24.91 -20.14
N SER A 50 -7.07 24.09 -20.98
CA SER A 50 -5.75 24.35 -21.61
C SER A 50 -4.69 24.87 -20.63
N LEU A 51 -4.43 24.12 -19.56
CA LEU A 51 -3.46 24.52 -18.53
C LEU A 51 -2.04 24.61 -19.11
N SER A 52 -1.39 25.77 -18.93
CA SER A 52 0.02 25.94 -19.30
C SER A 52 0.93 24.96 -18.57
N THR A 53 2.08 24.60 -19.16
CA THR A 53 3.07 23.71 -18.55
C THR A 53 3.47 24.17 -17.14
N ASN A 54 3.69 25.47 -16.96
CA ASN A 54 4.06 26.04 -15.66
C ASN A 54 2.93 25.88 -14.62
N ALA A 55 1.67 26.04 -15.02
CA ALA A 55 0.55 25.79 -14.13
C ALA A 55 0.48 24.32 -13.72
N GLN A 56 0.67 23.39 -14.66
CA GLN A 56 0.72 21.96 -14.35
C GLN A 56 1.86 21.61 -13.38
N ILE A 57 3.06 22.18 -13.55
CA ILE A 57 4.21 21.95 -12.66
C ILE A 57 3.89 22.33 -11.21
N TRP A 58 3.28 23.49 -10.99
CA TRP A 58 2.97 23.97 -9.63
C TRP A 58 1.73 23.31 -9.02
N LEU A 59 0.70 23.04 -9.82
CA LEU A 59 -0.49 22.30 -9.35
C LEU A 59 -0.14 20.85 -9.01
N PHE A 60 0.69 20.19 -9.84
CA PHE A 60 1.23 18.89 -9.52
C PHE A 60 1.99 18.92 -8.19
N PHE A 61 2.88 19.90 -8.00
CA PHE A 61 3.64 20.03 -6.75
C PHE A 61 2.73 20.14 -5.52
N ALA A 62 1.66 20.94 -5.59
CA ALA A 62 0.71 21.08 -4.49
C ALA A 62 0.01 19.75 -4.13
N PHE A 63 -0.48 19.03 -5.14
CA PHE A 63 -1.08 17.69 -4.95
C PHE A 63 -0.05 16.68 -4.46
N ALA A 64 1.14 16.68 -5.06
CA ALA A 64 2.23 15.78 -4.70
C ALA A 64 2.66 15.99 -3.25
N LEU A 65 2.80 17.24 -2.78
CA LEU A 65 3.15 17.50 -1.39
C LEU A 65 2.09 16.95 -0.42
N ALA A 66 0.80 17.19 -0.69
CA ALA A 66 -0.29 16.68 0.14
C ALA A 66 -0.31 15.14 0.18
N PHE A 67 -0.14 14.49 -0.97
CA PHE A 67 -0.09 13.04 -1.04
C PHE A 67 1.20 12.46 -0.48
N ALA A 68 2.35 13.11 -0.63
CA ALA A 68 3.64 12.69 -0.07
C ALA A 68 3.58 12.57 1.47
N ILE A 69 2.90 13.52 2.13
CA ILE A 69 2.62 13.43 3.58
C ILE A 69 1.79 12.19 3.88
N LYS A 70 0.76 11.91 3.07
CA LYS A 70 -0.14 10.77 3.29
C LYS A 70 0.52 9.40 2.98
N VAL A 71 1.48 9.35 2.06
CA VAL A 71 2.23 8.15 1.60
C VAL A 71 3.45 7.81 2.48
N PRO A 72 3.64 8.51 3.59
CA PRO A 72 4.94 8.77 4.24
C PRO A 72 6.17 8.75 3.31
N LEU A 73 6.23 9.61 2.31
CA LEU A 73 7.46 9.78 1.51
C LEU A 73 8.54 10.48 2.35
N PHE A 74 9.82 10.15 2.17
CA PHE A 74 10.90 10.91 2.81
C PHE A 74 10.90 12.39 2.33
N PRO A 75 11.08 13.39 3.23
CA PRO A 75 11.29 13.31 4.68
C PRO A 75 10.00 13.39 5.54
N LEU A 76 8.82 13.33 4.92
CA LEU A 76 7.49 13.58 5.52
C LEU A 76 6.87 12.32 6.16
N HIS A 77 7.70 11.40 6.66
CA HIS A 77 7.26 10.07 7.10
C HIS A 77 7.16 9.88 8.62
N THR A 78 7.69 10.83 9.40
CA THR A 78 7.89 10.71 10.86
C THR A 78 6.60 10.51 11.65
N TRP A 79 5.46 10.95 11.10
CA TRP A 79 4.15 10.75 11.74
C TRP A 79 3.72 9.28 11.76
N LEU A 80 4.15 8.47 10.78
CA LEU A 80 3.63 7.11 10.60
C LEU A 80 4.04 6.18 11.76
N PRO A 81 5.32 6.07 12.14
CA PRO A 81 5.71 5.26 13.29
C PRO A 81 5.02 5.71 14.59
N ALA A 82 4.96 7.02 14.84
CA ALA A 82 4.30 7.57 16.02
C ALA A 82 2.81 7.20 16.08
N ALA A 83 2.11 7.31 14.95
CA ALA A 83 0.69 6.96 14.85
C ALA A 83 0.45 5.46 15.10
N HIS A 84 1.27 4.58 14.53
CA HIS A 84 1.13 3.13 14.77
C HIS A 84 1.42 2.75 16.22
N VAL A 85 2.47 3.30 16.82
CA VAL A 85 2.82 3.00 18.22
C VAL A 85 1.69 3.38 19.17
N GLN A 86 0.96 4.47 18.90
CA GLN A 86 -0.14 4.92 19.76
C GLN A 86 -1.49 4.27 19.43
N ALA A 87 -1.72 3.86 18.18
CA ALA A 87 -3.02 3.33 17.76
C ALA A 87 -3.31 1.94 18.38
N PRO A 88 -4.58 1.59 18.65
CA PRO A 88 -4.95 0.21 18.97
C PRO A 88 -4.63 -0.72 17.79
N THR A 89 -4.56 -2.04 18.05
CA THR A 89 -4.23 -3.06 17.04
C THR A 89 -5.08 -2.92 15.77
N ALA A 90 -6.41 -2.88 15.93
CA ALA A 90 -7.32 -2.72 14.79
C ALA A 90 -7.08 -1.41 14.03
N GLY A 91 -6.77 -0.32 14.74
CA GLY A 91 -6.42 0.96 14.12
C GLY A 91 -5.14 0.87 13.30
N SER A 92 -4.12 0.17 13.79
CA SER A 92 -2.88 -0.08 13.04
C SER A 92 -3.11 -0.94 11.80
N VAL A 93 -3.96 -1.97 11.89
CA VAL A 93 -4.31 -2.81 10.74
C VAL A 93 -5.01 -1.99 9.66
N ILE A 94 -5.99 -1.14 10.01
CA ILE A 94 -6.70 -0.28 9.04
C ILE A 94 -5.77 0.78 8.45
N LEU A 95 -4.95 1.42 9.31
CA LEU A 95 -4.01 2.44 8.90
C LEU A 95 -3.05 1.90 7.85
N ALA A 96 -2.37 0.79 8.17
CA ALA A 96 -1.44 0.14 7.26
C ALA A 96 -2.15 -0.47 6.05
N GLY A 97 -3.25 -1.20 6.25
CA GLY A 97 -3.94 -1.96 5.22
C GLY A 97 -4.55 -1.08 4.13
N VAL A 98 -5.17 0.04 4.52
CA VAL A 98 -6.03 0.84 3.64
C VAL A 98 -5.58 2.29 3.56
N LEU A 99 -5.44 2.97 4.70
CA LEU A 99 -5.32 4.44 4.72
C LEU A 99 -4.05 4.95 4.03
N LEU A 100 -2.95 4.20 4.10
CA LEU A 100 -1.70 4.55 3.41
C LEU A 100 -1.86 4.51 1.89
N LYS A 101 -2.66 3.57 1.38
CA LYS A 101 -2.87 3.36 -0.06
C LYS A 101 -3.71 4.47 -0.68
N MET A 102 -4.48 5.22 0.12
CA MET A 102 -5.22 6.38 -0.35
C MET A 102 -4.30 7.49 -0.87
N GLY A 103 -3.09 7.62 -0.34
CA GLY A 103 -2.12 8.60 -0.83
C GLY A 103 -1.56 8.22 -2.22
N THR A 104 -1.15 6.96 -2.40
CA THR A 104 -0.62 6.46 -3.69
C THR A 104 -1.72 6.37 -4.74
N TYR A 105 -2.93 5.99 -4.34
CA TYR A 105 -4.12 6.10 -5.18
C TYR A 105 -4.40 7.56 -5.58
N GLY A 106 -4.18 8.52 -4.67
CA GLY A 106 -4.29 9.95 -4.96
C GLY A 106 -3.38 10.40 -6.10
N TYR A 107 -2.13 9.93 -6.12
CA TYR A 107 -1.21 10.17 -7.23
C TYR A 107 -1.72 9.57 -8.53
N LEU A 108 -2.04 8.28 -8.54
CA LEU A 108 -2.48 7.56 -9.73
C LEU A 108 -3.80 8.10 -10.30
N ARG A 109 -4.72 8.53 -9.43
CA ARG A 109 -6.06 8.95 -9.85
C ARG A 109 -6.17 10.43 -10.15
N PHE A 110 -5.42 11.27 -9.43
CA PHE A 110 -5.54 12.73 -9.52
C PHE A 110 -4.24 13.37 -10.00
N ALA A 111 -3.14 13.29 -9.26
CA ALA A 111 -1.96 14.11 -9.59
C ALA A 111 -1.38 13.79 -10.99
N ASN A 112 -1.14 12.51 -11.28
CA ASN A 112 -0.48 12.06 -12.50
C ASN A 112 -1.30 12.33 -13.77
N PRO A 113 -2.59 11.91 -13.87
CA PRO A 113 -3.38 12.14 -15.07
C PRO A 113 -3.83 13.59 -15.26
N LEU A 114 -3.97 14.38 -14.18
CA LEU A 114 -4.41 15.77 -14.29
C LEU A 114 -3.26 16.73 -14.66
N PHE A 115 -2.03 16.39 -14.29
CA PHE A 115 -0.86 17.24 -14.49
C PHE A 115 0.34 16.45 -15.05
N PRO A 116 0.22 15.84 -16.24
CA PRO A 116 1.24 14.95 -16.81
C PRO A 116 2.60 15.63 -17.01
N GLN A 117 2.62 16.94 -17.29
CA GLN A 117 3.86 17.71 -17.39
C GLN A 117 4.53 17.95 -16.03
N GLY A 118 3.73 18.20 -15.00
CA GLY A 118 4.23 18.32 -13.64
C GLY A 118 4.78 16.99 -13.12
N MET A 119 4.14 15.88 -13.46
CA MET A 119 4.65 14.53 -13.19
C MET A 119 6.00 14.30 -13.86
N ALA A 120 6.17 14.65 -15.14
CA ALA A 120 7.44 14.50 -15.85
C ALA A 120 8.56 15.30 -15.17
N PHE A 121 8.26 16.54 -14.76
CA PHE A 121 9.23 17.44 -14.13
C PHE A 121 9.65 16.98 -12.72
N TRP A 122 8.68 16.62 -11.87
CA TRP A 122 8.93 16.26 -10.47
C TRP A 122 9.19 14.77 -10.23
N GLY A 123 8.84 13.91 -11.19
CA GLY A 123 8.98 12.45 -11.10
C GLY A 123 10.39 11.95 -10.74
N PRO A 124 11.47 12.50 -11.35
CA PRO A 124 12.83 12.15 -10.96
C PRO A 124 13.13 12.45 -9.49
N LEU A 125 12.71 13.62 -8.98
CA LEU A 125 12.89 13.97 -7.57
C LEU A 125 12.11 13.02 -6.66
N LEU A 126 10.84 12.74 -6.99
CA LEU A 126 10.01 11.82 -6.20
C LEU A 126 10.59 10.40 -6.18
N SER A 127 11.20 9.96 -7.28
CA SER A 127 11.91 8.67 -7.35
C SER A 127 13.14 8.65 -6.44
N VAL A 128 13.93 9.72 -6.43
CA VAL A 128 15.08 9.85 -5.52
C VAL A 128 14.64 9.86 -4.06
N LEU A 129 13.59 10.63 -3.72
CA LEU A 129 13.03 10.66 -2.36
C LEU A 129 12.47 9.30 -1.95
N ALA A 130 11.86 8.56 -2.89
CA ALA A 130 11.39 7.21 -2.65
C ALA A 130 12.54 6.26 -2.31
N ILE A 131 13.65 6.30 -3.06
CA ILE A 131 14.86 5.50 -2.81
C ILE A 131 15.48 5.86 -1.45
N ILE A 132 15.59 7.16 -1.13
CA ILE A 132 16.05 7.59 0.19
C ILE A 132 15.13 7.01 1.27
N GLY A 133 13.81 7.07 1.07
CA GLY A 133 12.82 6.48 1.98
C GLY A 133 12.99 4.97 2.17
N ILE A 134 13.23 4.21 1.09
CA ILE A 134 13.51 2.76 1.14
C ILE A 134 14.70 2.49 2.07
N ILE A 135 15.84 3.13 1.81
CA ILE A 135 17.10 2.83 2.51
C ILE A 135 17.07 3.38 3.93
N TYR A 136 16.69 4.65 4.10
CA TYR A 136 16.64 5.32 5.41
C TYR A 136 15.70 4.58 6.36
N ALA A 137 14.47 4.28 5.94
CA ALA A 137 13.51 3.62 6.82
C ALA A 137 13.94 2.19 7.17
N ALA A 138 14.59 1.47 6.25
CA ALA A 138 15.13 0.14 6.53
C ALA A 138 16.27 0.18 7.56
N LEU A 139 17.17 1.18 7.48
CA LEU A 139 18.24 1.39 8.48
C LEU A 139 17.66 1.76 9.85
N VAL A 140 16.63 2.61 9.88
CA VAL A 140 15.96 2.97 11.14
C VAL A 140 15.19 1.78 11.72
N ALA A 141 14.56 0.95 10.89
CA ALA A 141 13.88 -0.29 11.31
C ALA A 141 14.86 -1.27 11.99
N LEU A 142 16.09 -1.35 11.48
CA LEU A 142 17.17 -2.22 11.98
C LEU A 142 17.53 -1.94 13.46
N VAL A 143 17.43 -0.68 13.88
CA VAL A 143 17.76 -0.25 15.25
C VAL A 143 16.53 -0.12 16.15
N GLN A 144 15.32 -0.44 15.68
CA GLN A 144 14.14 -0.43 16.53
C GLN A 144 14.17 -1.58 17.53
N GLU A 145 13.82 -1.27 18.78
CA GLU A 145 13.65 -2.27 19.84
C GLU A 145 12.20 -2.73 19.98
N ASP A 146 11.25 -1.84 19.66
CA ASP A 146 9.81 -2.08 19.66
C ASP A 146 9.39 -2.73 18.32
N VAL A 147 8.76 -3.91 18.40
CA VAL A 147 8.34 -4.67 17.22
C VAL A 147 7.29 -3.93 16.39
N LYS A 148 6.41 -3.14 17.01
CA LYS A 148 5.38 -2.34 16.34
C LYS A 148 5.99 -1.16 15.60
N SER A 149 6.98 -0.50 16.21
CA SER A 149 7.77 0.54 15.55
C SER A 149 8.54 -0.02 14.36
N LEU A 150 9.15 -1.21 14.50
CA LEU A 150 9.85 -1.89 13.41
C LEU A 150 8.93 -2.14 12.21
N VAL A 151 7.73 -2.66 12.43
CA VAL A 151 6.72 -2.89 11.38
C VAL A 151 6.22 -1.55 10.76
N ALA A 152 6.18 -0.47 11.55
CA ALA A 152 5.81 0.83 11.01
C ALA A 152 6.91 1.42 10.10
N TYR A 153 8.19 1.31 10.48
CA TYR A 153 9.30 1.74 9.61
C TYR A 153 9.45 0.84 8.38
N SER A 154 9.22 -0.47 8.49
CA SER A 154 9.16 -1.34 7.31
C SER A 154 8.10 -0.89 6.32
N SER A 155 6.95 -0.40 6.82
CA SER A 155 5.89 0.17 5.99
C SER A 155 6.31 1.44 5.25
N VAL A 156 7.16 2.29 5.84
CA VAL A 156 7.75 3.44 5.15
C VAL A 156 8.65 2.98 4.00
N ALA A 157 9.45 1.93 4.21
CA ALA A 157 10.30 1.38 3.16
C ALA A 157 9.48 0.78 2.00
N HIS A 158 8.48 -0.05 2.28
CA HIS A 158 7.53 -0.56 1.28
C HIS A 158 6.76 0.57 0.58
N MET A 159 6.45 1.64 1.33
CA MET A 159 6.06 2.98 0.90
C MET A 159 6.85 3.49 -0.31
N GLY A 160 8.16 3.52 -0.11
CA GLY A 160 9.13 3.97 -1.10
C GLY A 160 9.12 3.10 -2.36
N TYR A 161 9.01 1.78 -2.28
CA TYR A 161 8.92 0.94 -3.49
C TYR A 161 7.68 1.28 -4.33
N ILE A 162 6.50 1.42 -3.69
CA ILE A 162 5.27 1.78 -4.41
C ILE A 162 5.45 3.14 -5.11
N MET A 163 6.03 4.13 -4.43
CA MET A 163 6.30 5.45 -5.01
C MET A 163 7.31 5.37 -6.16
N LEU A 164 8.37 4.58 -6.01
CA LEU A 164 9.34 4.35 -7.07
C LEU A 164 8.68 3.68 -8.28
N GLY A 165 7.80 2.70 -8.10
CA GLY A 165 7.05 2.10 -9.20
C GLY A 165 6.13 3.09 -9.93
N ILE A 166 5.51 4.02 -9.21
CA ILE A 166 4.66 5.07 -9.81
C ILE A 166 5.48 6.09 -10.61
N PHE A 167 6.66 6.49 -10.12
CA PHE A 167 7.44 7.61 -10.67
C PHE A 167 8.66 7.22 -11.50
N SER A 168 9.12 5.97 -11.42
CA SER A 168 10.12 5.45 -12.34
C SER A 168 9.59 5.30 -13.76
N GLY A 169 8.26 5.29 -13.94
CA GLY A 169 7.61 5.29 -15.24
C GLY A 169 7.38 3.90 -15.83
N GLY A 170 6.57 3.88 -16.88
CA GLY A 170 6.22 2.67 -17.60
C GLY A 170 5.13 1.82 -16.95
N LEU A 171 4.53 0.97 -17.78
CA LEU A 171 3.44 0.09 -17.38
C LEU A 171 3.83 -0.85 -16.24
N GLN A 172 4.99 -1.51 -16.36
CA GLN A 172 5.43 -2.50 -15.38
C GLN A 172 5.63 -1.89 -13.98
N GLY A 173 6.31 -0.75 -13.88
CA GLY A 173 6.49 -0.06 -12.60
C GLY A 173 5.14 0.31 -11.96
N THR A 174 4.23 0.86 -12.77
CA THR A 174 2.90 1.31 -12.32
C THR A 174 2.02 0.15 -11.88
N SER A 175 1.93 -0.92 -12.68
CA SER A 175 1.15 -2.12 -12.34
C SER A 175 1.75 -2.82 -11.12
N GLY A 176 3.08 -2.90 -11.02
CA GLY A 176 3.79 -3.42 -9.86
C GLY A 176 3.49 -2.62 -8.60
N ALA A 177 3.45 -1.29 -8.68
CA ALA A 177 3.09 -0.40 -7.58
C ALA A 177 1.67 -0.69 -7.07
N VAL A 178 0.69 -0.87 -7.96
CA VAL A 178 -0.68 -1.21 -7.57
C VAL A 178 -0.76 -2.61 -6.95
N MET A 179 -0.04 -3.59 -7.50
CA MET A 179 0.06 -4.92 -6.90
C MET A 179 0.68 -4.84 -5.50
N GLN A 180 1.75 -4.05 -5.34
CA GLN A 180 2.42 -3.89 -4.05
C GLN A 180 1.57 -3.13 -3.02
N MET A 181 0.70 -2.21 -3.44
CA MET A 181 -0.32 -1.63 -2.54
C MET A 181 -1.19 -2.72 -1.92
N VAL A 182 -1.66 -3.70 -2.71
CA VAL A 182 -2.45 -4.83 -2.21
C VAL A 182 -1.60 -5.71 -1.30
N ASN A 183 -0.41 -6.11 -1.77
CA ASN A 183 0.45 -7.04 -1.04
C ASN A 183 0.89 -6.49 0.32
N HIS A 184 1.37 -5.25 0.34
CA HIS A 184 1.76 -4.54 1.56
C HIS A 184 0.57 -4.37 2.51
N GLY A 185 -0.64 -4.15 1.98
CA GLY A 185 -1.85 -4.05 2.81
C GLY A 185 -2.14 -5.35 3.57
N LEU A 186 -1.95 -6.49 2.90
CA LEU A 186 -2.16 -7.81 3.48
C LEU A 186 -1.05 -8.19 4.47
N SER A 187 0.22 -8.09 4.06
CA SER A 187 1.37 -8.56 4.86
C SER A 187 1.54 -7.74 6.14
N THR A 188 1.56 -6.41 6.01
CA THR A 188 1.68 -5.51 7.17
C THR A 188 0.44 -5.53 8.04
N GLY A 189 -0.76 -5.72 7.46
CA GLY A 189 -1.98 -5.95 8.21
C GLY A 189 -1.89 -7.19 9.12
N ALA A 190 -1.37 -8.30 8.58
CA ALA A 190 -1.12 -9.50 9.37
C ALA A 190 -0.06 -9.27 10.46
N LEU A 191 1.06 -8.61 10.14
CA LEU A 191 2.11 -8.30 11.11
C LEU A 191 1.59 -7.45 12.28
N PHE A 192 0.84 -6.38 12.02
CA PHE A 192 0.25 -5.56 13.09
C PHE A 192 -0.76 -6.34 13.94
N MET A 193 -1.56 -7.20 13.30
CA MET A 193 -2.50 -8.06 14.02
C MET A 193 -1.76 -9.05 14.93
N LEU A 194 -0.71 -9.70 14.44
CA LEU A 194 0.10 -10.66 15.21
C LEU A 194 0.89 -10.00 16.33
N VAL A 195 1.46 -8.81 16.10
CA VAL A 195 2.04 -7.98 17.16
C VAL A 195 0.99 -7.67 18.23
N GLY A 196 -0.26 -7.41 17.82
CA GLY A 196 -1.38 -7.24 18.74
C GLY A 196 -1.66 -8.48 19.61
N VAL A 197 -1.65 -9.68 19.03
CA VAL A 197 -1.86 -10.93 19.78
C VAL A 197 -0.81 -11.11 20.90
N LEU A 198 0.45 -10.81 20.62
CA LEU A 198 1.50 -10.84 21.65
C LEU A 198 1.33 -9.73 22.69
N TYR A 199 0.96 -8.54 22.25
CA TYR A 199 0.79 -7.38 23.12
C TYR A 199 -0.35 -7.58 24.13
N GLU A 200 -1.47 -8.17 23.72
CA GLU A 200 -2.60 -8.46 24.61
C GLU A 200 -2.24 -9.42 25.76
N GLN A 201 -1.23 -10.29 25.57
CA GLN A 201 -0.80 -11.24 26.60
C GLN A 201 0.36 -10.73 27.48
N ARG A 202 1.27 -9.93 26.92
CA ARG A 202 2.50 -9.52 27.62
C ARG A 202 2.54 -8.03 27.98
N HIS A 203 1.68 -7.21 27.40
CA HIS A 203 1.65 -5.75 27.58
C HIS A 203 3.01 -5.04 27.38
N THR A 204 3.90 -5.66 26.63
CA THR A 204 5.18 -5.09 26.18
C THR A 204 5.28 -5.27 24.68
N ARG A 205 6.16 -4.50 24.05
CA ARG A 205 6.45 -4.57 22.61
C ARG A 205 7.94 -4.71 22.33
N LEU A 206 8.75 -4.73 23.39
CA LEU A 206 10.19 -4.80 23.30
C LEU A 206 10.60 -6.21 22.88
N MET A 207 11.31 -6.33 21.76
CA MET A 207 11.73 -7.63 21.24
C MET A 207 12.63 -8.42 22.21
N SER A 208 13.35 -7.73 23.10
CA SER A 208 14.17 -8.34 24.16
C SER A 208 13.37 -9.19 25.14
N GLU A 209 12.07 -8.91 25.29
CA GLU A 209 11.19 -9.56 26.27
C GLU A 209 10.58 -10.89 25.77
N TYR A 210 10.75 -11.23 24.50
CA TYR A 210 10.01 -12.33 23.85
C TYR A 210 10.85 -13.56 23.49
N GLY A 211 12.16 -13.56 23.68
CA GLY A 211 13.04 -14.61 23.15
C GLY A 211 12.56 -16.05 23.39
N GLY A 212 12.69 -16.89 22.36
CA GLY A 212 12.51 -18.35 22.41
C GLY A 212 11.08 -18.86 22.37
N ILE A 213 10.10 -18.02 21.98
CA ILE A 213 8.68 -18.39 22.11
C ILE A 213 8.15 -19.38 21.06
N PHE A 214 8.91 -19.67 19.99
CA PHE A 214 8.42 -20.55 18.93
C PHE A 214 7.98 -21.93 19.44
N ALA A 215 8.76 -22.53 20.34
CA ALA A 215 8.44 -23.83 20.91
C ALA A 215 7.20 -23.79 21.84
N LYS A 216 6.88 -22.62 22.39
CA LYS A 216 5.76 -22.43 23.32
C LYS A 216 4.45 -22.11 22.61
N VAL A 217 4.51 -21.30 21.55
CA VAL A 217 3.37 -20.85 20.75
C VAL A 217 3.61 -21.12 19.26
N PRO A 218 3.72 -22.39 18.84
CA PRO A 218 4.12 -22.75 17.48
C PRO A 218 3.14 -22.30 16.39
N VAL A 219 1.83 -22.22 16.67
CA VAL A 219 0.86 -21.72 15.69
C VAL A 219 1.10 -20.24 15.43
N PHE A 220 1.19 -19.43 16.50
CA PHE A 220 1.61 -18.03 16.39
C PHE A 220 2.94 -17.89 15.65
N GLY A 221 3.93 -18.70 16.02
CA GLY A 221 5.26 -18.70 15.40
C GLY A 221 5.21 -18.93 13.88
N ALA A 222 4.39 -19.88 13.42
CA ALA A 222 4.19 -20.15 12.00
C ALA A 222 3.53 -18.97 11.27
N PHE A 223 2.44 -18.42 11.82
CA PHE A 223 1.77 -17.25 11.25
C PHE A 223 2.69 -16.03 11.16
N PHE A 224 3.47 -15.77 12.21
CA PHE A 224 4.41 -14.67 12.25
C PHE A 224 5.55 -14.86 11.25
N LEU A 225 6.16 -16.04 11.21
CA LEU A 225 7.24 -16.34 10.26
C LEU A 225 6.77 -16.19 8.81
N ILE A 226 5.62 -16.75 8.45
CA ILE A 226 5.07 -16.64 7.10
C ILE A 226 4.75 -15.17 6.75
N SER A 227 4.18 -14.40 7.69
CA SER A 227 3.89 -12.98 7.48
C SER A 227 5.16 -12.14 7.31
N VAL A 228 6.21 -12.46 8.07
CA VAL A 228 7.52 -11.84 7.90
C VAL A 228 8.11 -12.18 6.54
N LEU A 229 8.11 -13.46 6.14
CA LEU A 229 8.64 -13.89 4.84
C LEU A 229 7.87 -13.26 3.67
N ALA A 230 6.55 -13.11 3.80
CA ALA A 230 5.73 -12.37 2.85
C ALA A 230 6.17 -10.90 2.76
N SER A 231 6.46 -10.24 3.89
CA SER A 231 6.97 -8.85 3.90
C SER A 231 8.41 -8.72 3.42
N VAL A 232 9.28 -9.71 3.65
CA VAL A 232 10.66 -9.73 3.12
C VAL A 232 10.67 -9.82 1.59
N GLY A 233 9.60 -10.37 1.00
CA GLY A 233 9.54 -10.63 -0.44
C GLY A 233 10.14 -11.98 -0.80
N LEU A 234 9.86 -13.03 0.00
CA LEU A 234 10.24 -14.39 -0.36
C LEU A 234 9.52 -14.83 -1.66
N PRO A 235 10.25 -15.34 -2.68
CA PRO A 235 9.63 -15.89 -3.88
C PRO A 235 8.57 -16.95 -3.57
N GLY A 236 7.42 -16.87 -4.26
CA GLY A 236 6.25 -17.71 -3.99
C GLY A 236 5.25 -17.10 -3.00
N LEU A 237 5.60 -16.00 -2.33
CA LEU A 237 4.67 -15.18 -1.54
C LEU A 237 4.39 -13.84 -2.22
N ASN A 238 3.29 -13.21 -1.81
CA ASN A 238 2.76 -12.02 -2.45
C ASN A 238 3.75 -10.84 -2.50
N GLY A 239 4.47 -10.54 -1.42
CA GLY A 239 5.35 -9.37 -1.36
C GLY A 239 6.45 -9.37 -2.43
N PHE A 240 6.94 -10.55 -2.82
CA PHE A 240 7.94 -10.66 -3.90
C PHE A 240 7.41 -10.12 -5.23
N VAL A 241 6.18 -10.50 -5.59
CA VAL A 241 5.61 -10.20 -6.90
C VAL A 241 5.55 -8.69 -7.16
N GLY A 242 5.08 -7.91 -6.19
CA GLY A 242 4.93 -6.47 -6.33
C GLY A 242 6.28 -5.77 -6.48
N GLU A 243 7.20 -6.01 -5.54
CA GLU A 243 8.50 -5.35 -5.53
C GLU A 243 9.39 -5.77 -6.70
N PHE A 244 9.35 -7.05 -7.07
CA PHE A 244 10.11 -7.53 -8.21
C PHE A 244 9.67 -6.88 -9.52
N VAL A 245 8.35 -6.75 -9.75
CA VAL A 245 7.81 -6.09 -10.94
C VAL A 245 8.14 -4.59 -10.94
N ILE A 246 8.08 -3.92 -9.79
CA ILE A 246 8.53 -2.52 -9.62
C ILE A 246 10.00 -2.39 -10.01
N LEU A 247 10.87 -3.28 -9.52
CA LEU A 247 12.30 -3.23 -9.79
C LEU A 247 12.62 -3.49 -11.25
N ILE A 248 11.96 -4.44 -11.91
CA ILE A 248 12.12 -4.66 -13.36
C ILE A 248 11.68 -3.41 -14.14
N GLY A 249 10.52 -2.85 -13.80
CA GLY A 249 10.04 -1.62 -14.43
C GLY A 249 11.02 -0.47 -14.25
N THR A 250 11.51 -0.28 -13.02
CA THR A 250 12.50 0.75 -12.68
C THR A 250 13.81 0.53 -13.44
N PHE A 251 14.30 -0.71 -13.53
CA PHE A 251 15.57 -1.03 -14.19
C PHE A 251 15.56 -0.66 -15.67
N LYS A 252 14.42 -0.87 -16.34
CA LYS A 252 14.24 -0.51 -17.76
C LYS A 252 14.32 1.00 -18.00
N VAL A 253 13.98 1.82 -17.01
CA VAL A 253 14.03 3.28 -17.12
C VAL A 253 15.34 3.84 -16.57
N ASN A 254 15.78 3.34 -15.41
CA ASN A 254 17.01 3.76 -14.75
C ASN A 254 17.61 2.62 -13.91
N ALA A 255 18.67 2.01 -14.43
CA ALA A 255 19.36 0.91 -13.77
C ALA A 255 19.97 1.29 -12.41
N ALA A 256 20.41 2.54 -12.23
CA ALA A 256 20.97 2.99 -10.95
C ALA A 256 19.87 3.08 -9.87
N TYR A 257 18.68 3.57 -10.22
CA TYR A 257 17.55 3.61 -9.29
C TYR A 257 17.15 2.21 -8.84
N ALA A 258 17.09 1.27 -9.78
CA ALA A 258 16.81 -0.13 -9.47
C ALA A 258 17.90 -0.73 -8.55
N ALA A 259 19.19 -0.47 -8.81
CA ALA A 259 20.28 -0.98 -7.98
C ALA A 259 20.19 -0.50 -6.52
N PHE A 260 19.95 0.80 -6.30
CA PHE A 260 19.77 1.33 -4.94
C PHE A 260 18.51 0.80 -4.26
N ALA A 261 17.41 0.64 -5.00
CA ALA A 261 16.19 0.06 -4.47
C ALA A 261 16.38 -1.43 -4.12
N THR A 262 17.08 -2.21 -4.94
CA THR A 262 17.42 -3.62 -4.64
C THR A 262 18.26 -3.76 -3.37
N PHE A 263 19.17 -2.82 -3.09
CA PHE A 263 19.90 -2.80 -1.82
C PHE A 263 18.95 -2.72 -0.61
N GLY A 264 17.82 -2.00 -0.75
CA GLY A 264 16.77 -1.95 0.25
C GLY A 264 16.15 -3.31 0.60
N ILE A 265 16.04 -4.25 -0.36
CA ILE A 265 15.50 -5.61 -0.11
C ILE A 265 16.43 -6.36 0.84
N ILE A 266 17.75 -6.21 0.67
CA ILE A 266 18.75 -6.84 1.54
C ILE A 266 18.58 -6.31 2.97
N LEU A 267 18.40 -4.99 3.14
CA LEU A 267 18.13 -4.39 4.44
C LEU A 267 16.79 -4.87 5.03
N ALA A 268 15.75 -5.04 4.19
CA ALA A 268 14.45 -5.57 4.60
C ALA A 268 14.54 -6.98 5.17
N ALA A 269 15.25 -7.86 4.47
CA ALA A 269 15.56 -9.20 4.98
C ALA A 269 16.32 -9.12 6.31
N TRP A 270 17.31 -8.22 6.41
CA TRP A 270 18.12 -8.11 7.62
C TRP A 270 17.30 -7.69 8.85
N TYR A 271 16.52 -6.60 8.81
CA TYR A 271 15.77 -6.17 10.00
C TYR A 271 14.64 -7.15 10.35
N LEU A 272 13.92 -7.69 9.37
CA LEU A 272 12.79 -8.60 9.64
C LEU A 272 13.25 -9.96 10.16
N LEU A 273 14.30 -10.55 9.57
CA LEU A 273 14.84 -11.82 10.05
C LEU A 273 15.54 -11.64 11.41
N THR A 274 16.09 -10.46 11.70
CA THR A 274 16.57 -10.13 13.05
C THR A 274 15.41 -10.11 14.06
N ALA A 275 14.25 -9.53 13.70
CA ALA A 275 13.07 -9.55 14.54
C ALA A 275 12.58 -10.99 14.79
N VAL A 276 12.50 -11.81 13.74
CA VAL A 276 12.18 -13.25 13.86
C VAL A 276 13.16 -13.94 14.80
N ARG A 277 14.46 -13.78 14.62
CA ARG A 277 15.47 -14.38 15.49
C ARG A 277 15.27 -13.93 16.94
N ARG A 278 15.12 -12.64 17.21
CA ARG A 278 15.02 -12.09 18.57
C ARG A 278 13.74 -12.54 19.27
N VAL A 279 12.61 -12.52 18.59
CA VAL A 279 11.32 -12.91 19.15
C VAL A 279 11.20 -14.43 19.23
N MET A 280 11.42 -15.16 18.13
CA MET A 280 11.06 -16.59 18.04
C MET A 280 12.16 -17.55 18.50
N PHE A 281 13.42 -17.27 18.14
CA PHE A 281 14.53 -18.23 18.22
C PHE A 281 15.66 -17.79 19.14
N GLY A 282 15.48 -16.70 19.89
CA GLY A 282 16.42 -16.26 20.91
C GLY A 282 16.41 -17.16 22.14
N PRO A 283 17.27 -16.87 23.14
CA PRO A 283 17.21 -17.54 24.43
C PRO A 283 15.82 -17.42 25.04
N PHE A 284 15.30 -18.51 25.61
CA PHE A 284 13.97 -18.51 26.21
C PHE A 284 13.92 -17.57 27.41
N ASN A 285 13.03 -16.57 27.38
CA ASN A 285 12.78 -15.70 28.52
C ASN A 285 11.68 -16.31 29.42
N PRO A 286 11.95 -16.62 30.71
CA PRO A 286 10.98 -17.22 31.63
C PRO A 286 9.67 -16.44 31.80
N ALA A 287 9.66 -15.12 31.55
CA ALA A 287 8.44 -14.32 31.55
C ALA A 287 7.42 -14.75 30.48
N ASN A 288 7.82 -15.60 29.52
CA ASN A 288 6.98 -16.18 28.48
C ASN A 288 6.40 -17.56 28.82
N GLU A 289 6.67 -18.11 30.00
CA GLU A 289 6.25 -19.47 30.37
C GLU A 289 4.73 -19.66 30.33
N ASN A 290 3.96 -18.60 30.57
CA ASN A 290 2.50 -18.63 30.58
C ASN A 290 1.86 -18.15 29.27
N LEU A 291 2.65 -17.91 28.21
CA LEU A 291 2.08 -17.58 26.90
C LEU A 291 1.18 -18.71 26.40
N LYS A 292 0.02 -18.31 25.89
CA LYS A 292 -0.93 -19.18 25.22
C LYS A 292 -0.83 -18.98 23.73
N ASP A 293 -0.94 -20.09 23.00
CA ASP A 293 -0.98 -20.03 21.55
C ASP A 293 -2.29 -19.40 21.05
N MET A 294 -2.35 -19.10 19.75
CA MET A 294 -3.49 -18.42 19.14
C MET A 294 -4.79 -19.20 19.35
N ASN A 295 -5.85 -18.48 19.74
CA ASN A 295 -7.18 -19.06 19.80
C ASN A 295 -7.85 -19.09 18.40
N ALA A 296 -9.00 -19.77 18.31
CA ALA A 296 -9.74 -19.92 17.05
C ALA A 296 -10.10 -18.58 16.39
N ARG A 297 -10.45 -17.55 17.18
CA ARG A 297 -10.79 -16.22 16.64
C ARG A 297 -9.58 -15.56 15.97
N GLU A 298 -8.42 -15.63 16.61
CA GLU A 298 -7.16 -15.08 16.08
C GLU A 298 -6.72 -15.83 14.82
N ILE A 299 -6.84 -17.16 14.81
CA ILE A 299 -6.54 -17.98 13.63
C ILE A 299 -7.48 -17.64 12.48
N ILE A 300 -8.80 -17.56 12.73
CA ILE A 300 -9.79 -17.21 11.69
C ILE A 300 -9.54 -15.81 11.11
N ALA A 301 -9.03 -14.87 11.91
CA ALA A 301 -8.66 -13.55 11.44
C ALA A 301 -7.36 -13.55 10.60
N ALA A 302 -6.37 -14.36 10.99
CA ALA A 302 -5.06 -14.42 10.34
C ALA A 302 -5.01 -15.27 9.08
N LEU A 303 -5.73 -16.39 9.10
CA LEU A 303 -5.67 -17.43 8.07
C LEU A 303 -6.02 -16.90 6.67
N PRO A 304 -7.06 -16.07 6.47
CA PRO A 304 -7.34 -15.50 5.15
C PRO A 304 -6.18 -14.68 4.61
N LEU A 305 -5.51 -13.88 5.45
CA LEU A 305 -4.37 -13.06 5.03
C LEU A 305 -3.22 -13.94 4.54
N VAL A 306 -2.90 -14.99 5.31
CA VAL A 306 -1.85 -15.96 4.94
C VAL A 306 -2.20 -16.71 3.66
N ILE A 307 -3.45 -17.15 3.50
CA ILE A 307 -3.91 -17.78 2.24
C ILE A 307 -3.69 -16.82 1.08
N PHE A 308 -4.03 -15.54 1.22
CA PHE A 308 -3.79 -14.56 0.16
C PHE A 308 -2.30 -14.32 -0.12
N PHE A 309 -1.39 -14.51 0.84
CA PHE A 309 0.04 -14.44 0.55
C PHE A 309 0.45 -15.49 -0.49
N PHE A 310 -0.02 -16.72 -0.33
CA PHE A 310 0.26 -17.81 -1.28
C PHE A 310 -0.53 -17.64 -2.58
N VAL A 311 -1.83 -17.34 -2.51
CA VAL A 311 -2.66 -17.19 -3.71
C VAL A 311 -2.11 -16.09 -4.62
N LEU A 312 -1.74 -14.93 -4.06
CA LEU A 312 -1.20 -13.83 -4.86
C LEU A 312 0.28 -14.01 -5.21
N GLY A 313 1.03 -14.81 -4.45
CA GLY A 313 2.39 -15.20 -4.79
C GLY A 313 2.47 -16.19 -5.95
N ILE A 314 1.54 -17.15 -6.01
CA ILE A 314 1.49 -18.22 -7.02
C ILE A 314 0.66 -17.80 -8.24
N PHE A 315 -0.45 -17.09 -8.04
CA PHE A 315 -1.38 -16.66 -9.09
C PHE A 315 -1.52 -15.12 -9.14
N PRO A 316 -0.43 -14.39 -9.43
CA PRO A 316 -0.45 -12.93 -9.39
C PRO A 316 -1.37 -12.29 -10.45
N ASN A 317 -1.66 -13.02 -11.54
CA ASN A 317 -2.53 -12.55 -12.62
C ASN A 317 -3.98 -12.28 -12.17
N LEU A 318 -4.43 -12.88 -11.06
CA LEU A 318 -5.74 -12.57 -10.46
C LEU A 318 -5.92 -11.08 -10.14
N ILE A 319 -4.82 -10.38 -9.88
CA ILE A 319 -4.78 -8.93 -9.68
C ILE A 319 -4.31 -8.23 -10.95
N PHE A 320 -3.22 -8.68 -11.59
CA PHE A 320 -2.71 -8.00 -12.79
C PHE A 320 -3.73 -7.92 -13.92
N ASP A 321 -4.54 -8.94 -14.17
CA ASP A 321 -5.56 -8.92 -15.24
C ASP A 321 -6.62 -7.83 -15.01
N LYS A 322 -6.84 -7.43 -13.75
CA LYS A 322 -7.76 -6.33 -13.37
C LYS A 322 -7.08 -4.97 -13.40
N VAL A 323 -5.79 -4.93 -13.11
CA VAL A 323 -5.00 -3.69 -12.97
C VAL A 323 -4.45 -3.23 -14.31
N ASN A 324 -3.91 -4.14 -15.12
CA ASN A 324 -3.20 -3.85 -16.36
C ASN A 324 -4.02 -3.00 -17.34
N PRO A 325 -5.31 -3.31 -17.64
CA PRO A 325 -6.08 -2.49 -18.59
C PRO A 325 -6.20 -1.01 -18.17
N THR A 326 -6.36 -0.76 -16.86
CA THR A 326 -6.50 0.60 -16.34
C THR A 326 -5.18 1.33 -16.20
N THR A 327 -4.11 0.61 -15.84
CA THR A 327 -2.76 1.18 -15.74
C THR A 327 -2.16 1.47 -17.11
N GLU A 328 -2.43 0.63 -18.10
CA GLU A 328 -2.04 0.84 -19.50
C GLU A 328 -2.73 2.07 -20.09
N ALA A 329 -4.06 2.20 -19.91
CA ALA A 329 -4.78 3.39 -20.34
C ALA A 329 -4.24 4.67 -19.66
N LEU A 330 -3.89 4.59 -18.38
CA LEU A 330 -3.31 5.72 -17.64
C LEU A 330 -1.93 6.12 -18.19
N VAL A 331 -1.02 5.16 -18.35
CA VAL A 331 0.34 5.42 -18.85
C VAL A 331 0.28 5.97 -20.27
N ASN A 332 -0.51 5.35 -21.16
CA ASN A 332 -0.65 5.82 -22.54
C ASN A 332 -1.21 7.25 -22.61
N ALA A 333 -2.16 7.60 -21.73
CA ALA A 333 -2.70 8.97 -21.66
C ALA A 333 -1.63 9.98 -21.20
N ILE A 334 -0.83 9.63 -20.19
CA ILE A 334 0.26 10.47 -19.70
C ILE A 334 1.32 10.67 -20.78
N ASP A 335 1.77 9.59 -21.44
CA ASP A 335 2.80 9.63 -22.47
C ASP A 335 2.36 10.46 -23.69
N SER A 336 1.08 10.33 -24.08
CA SER A 336 0.48 11.10 -25.16
C SER A 336 0.44 12.59 -24.82
N ALA A 337 -0.01 12.95 -23.62
CA ALA A 337 -0.06 14.34 -23.15
C ALA A 337 1.33 14.96 -22.97
N GLN A 338 2.33 14.15 -22.63
CA GLN A 338 3.73 14.56 -22.58
C GLN A 338 4.29 14.90 -23.97
N THR A 339 3.99 14.06 -24.96
CA THR A 339 4.47 14.20 -26.33
C THR A 339 3.88 15.43 -27.03
N THR A 340 2.58 15.68 -26.91
CA THR A 340 1.93 16.85 -27.56
C THR A 340 2.57 18.18 -27.17
N ALA A 341 2.91 18.36 -25.90
CA ALA A 341 3.53 19.61 -25.43
C ALA A 341 4.98 19.81 -25.91
N ILE A 342 5.67 18.75 -26.35
CA ILE A 342 7.00 18.84 -26.96
C ILE A 342 6.87 19.32 -28.41
N VAL A 343 5.82 18.90 -29.13
CA VAL A 343 5.58 19.27 -30.54
C VAL A 343 5.10 20.71 -30.68
N GLU A 344 4.43 21.26 -29.66
CA GLU A 344 3.96 22.65 -29.65
C GLU A 344 5.03 23.69 -29.24
N ARG A 345 6.26 23.28 -28.95
CA ARG A 345 7.41 24.14 -28.65
C ARG A 345 8.36 24.26 -29.83
#